data_AF-A0A444K0D4-F1
#
_entry.id   AF-A0A444K0D4-F1
#
_cell.length_a   1.000
_cell.length_b   1.000
_cell.length_c   1.000
_cell.angle_alpha   90.00
_cell.angle_beta   90.00
_cell.angle_gamma   90.00
#
_symmetry.space_group_name_H-M   'P 1'
#
loop_
_entity.id
_entity.type
_entity.pdbx_description
1 polymer ?
#
loop_
_entity_poly.entity_id
_entity_poly.type
_entity_poly.pdbx_seq_one_letter_code
_entity_poly.pdbx_strand_id
1 'polypeptide(L)'
;MPHLLAASDPERASHRAFGLREVGMDAVAAIQIDLPGELPEPMDVMAMNEFLNKKEGYEITEADQQMMGSGQAQLVGQFLIDREGIVRWSFTEILEVGLQTFRAPKPEELISVASQVAHQ
;
A
#
# COMPACT_ATOMS: atom_id res chain seq x y z
N MET A 1 13.22 16.90 9.59
CA MET A 1 14.29 17.25 8.63
C MET A 1 13.73 18.31 7.66
N PRO A 2 14.27 19.54 7.57
CA PRO A 2 13.59 20.67 6.93
C PRO A 2 13.66 20.75 5.38
N HIS A 3 14.17 19.72 4.70
CA HIS A 3 14.36 19.73 3.23
C HIS A 3 13.90 18.44 2.55
N LEU A 4 13.08 17.63 3.21
CA LEU A 4 12.48 16.48 2.54
C LEU A 4 11.37 17.02 1.63
N LEU A 5 11.65 17.11 0.33
CA LEU A 5 10.61 17.31 -0.67
C LEU A 5 9.67 16.11 -0.54
N ALA A 6 8.46 16.36 -0.06
CA ALA A 6 7.39 15.40 -0.20
C ALA A 6 7.13 15.25 -1.70
N ALA A 7 7.63 14.16 -2.29
CA ALA A 7 7.36 13.81 -3.67
C ALA A 7 5.91 13.31 -3.75
N SER A 8 4.97 14.25 -3.80
CA SER A 8 3.58 13.93 -4.13
C SER A 8 3.51 13.51 -5.60
N ASP A 9 2.82 12.41 -5.89
CA ASP A 9 2.65 11.85 -7.23
C ASP A 9 1.17 11.90 -7.66
N PRO A 10 0.55 13.10 -7.78
CA PRO A 10 -0.88 13.24 -8.05
C PRO A 10 -1.28 12.66 -9.40
N GLU A 11 -0.39 12.73 -10.40
CA GLU A 11 -0.59 12.15 -11.73
C GLU A 11 -0.23 10.65 -11.80
N ARG A 12 0.20 10.05 -10.68
CA ARG A 12 0.58 8.64 -10.55
C ARG A 12 1.69 8.22 -11.52
N ALA A 13 2.53 9.16 -11.93
CA ALA A 13 3.60 8.94 -12.88
C ALA A 13 4.68 8.03 -12.29
N SER A 14 5.01 8.23 -11.01
CA SER A 14 5.95 7.37 -10.28
C SER A 14 5.35 5.99 -10.08
N HIS A 15 4.08 5.88 -9.68
CA HIS A 15 3.40 4.58 -9.56
C HIS A 15 3.50 3.77 -10.86
N ARG A 16 3.19 4.38 -12.02
CA ARG A 16 3.33 3.70 -13.33
C ARG A 16 4.77 3.32 -13.66
N ALA A 17 5.74 4.19 -13.38
CA ALA A 17 7.15 3.90 -13.62
C ALA A 17 7.66 2.71 -12.79
N PHE A 18 7.14 2.55 -11.58
CA PHE A 18 7.45 1.42 -10.69
C PHE A 18 6.52 0.21 -10.89
N GLY A 19 5.68 0.21 -11.93
CA GLY A 19 4.81 -0.92 -12.27
C GLY A 19 3.56 -1.08 -11.41
N LEU A 20 3.25 -0.10 -10.55
CA LEU A 20 2.06 -0.08 -9.70
C LEU A 20 0.86 0.35 -10.53
N ARG A 21 -0.07 -0.58 -10.76
CA ARG A 21 -1.26 -0.35 -11.59
C ARG A 21 -2.44 0.09 -10.74
N GLU A 22 -3.33 0.84 -11.38
CA GLU A 22 -4.67 1.08 -10.86
C GLU A 22 -5.53 -0.16 -11.07
N VAL A 23 -6.46 -0.38 -10.16
CA VAL A 23 -7.31 -1.55 -10.11
C VAL A 23 -8.76 -1.13 -9.89
N GLY A 24 -9.70 -1.86 -10.50
CA GLY A 24 -11.11 -1.56 -10.35
C GLY A 24 -11.59 -1.78 -8.91
N MET A 25 -12.45 -0.90 -8.42
CA MET A 25 -13.04 -1.03 -7.07
C MET A 25 -13.87 -2.31 -6.89
N ASP A 26 -14.39 -2.88 -7.99
CA ASP A 26 -15.05 -4.18 -8.02
C ASP A 26 -14.10 -5.32 -7.65
N ALA A 27 -12.88 -5.32 -8.20
CA ALA A 27 -11.86 -6.30 -7.87
C ALA A 27 -11.40 -6.14 -6.41
N VAL A 28 -11.31 -4.91 -5.90
CA VAL A 28 -10.96 -4.63 -4.50
C VAL A 28 -12.05 -5.07 -3.53
N ALA A 29 -13.32 -4.80 -3.84
CA ALA A 29 -14.45 -5.20 -3.00
C ALA A 29 -14.63 -6.73 -2.92
N ALA A 30 -14.11 -7.49 -3.89
CA ALA A 30 -14.13 -8.94 -3.85
C ALA A 30 -13.13 -9.56 -2.86
N ILE A 31 -12.17 -8.78 -2.36
CA ILE A 31 -11.11 -9.27 -1.47
C ILE A 31 -11.63 -9.34 -0.04
N GLN A 32 -11.44 -10.50 0.59
CA GLN A 32 -11.67 -10.68 2.02
C GLN A 32 -10.37 -10.45 2.79
N ILE A 33 -10.38 -9.49 3.70
CA ILE A 33 -9.24 -9.12 4.53
C ILE A 33 -9.39 -9.74 5.91
N ASP A 34 -8.39 -10.53 6.29
CA ASP A 34 -8.26 -11.10 7.63
C ASP A 34 -7.07 -10.44 8.35
N LEU A 35 -7.37 -9.70 9.42
CA LEU A 35 -6.39 -9.02 10.27
C LEU A 35 -6.68 -9.34 11.75
N PRO A 36 -6.23 -10.50 12.24
CA PRO A 36 -6.47 -10.92 13.62
C PRO A 36 -5.93 -9.88 14.63
N GLY A 37 -6.76 -9.56 15.63
CA GLY A 37 -6.44 -8.54 16.65
C GLY A 37 -6.85 -7.12 16.27
N GLU A 38 -7.01 -6.84 14.97
CA GLU A 38 -7.53 -5.56 14.49
C GLU A 38 -9.00 -5.64 14.08
N LEU A 39 -9.36 -6.67 13.31
CA LEU A 39 -10.70 -6.95 12.84
C LEU A 39 -11.36 -8.08 13.65
N PRO A 40 -12.69 -8.00 13.89
CA PRO A 40 -13.42 -9.04 14.61
C PRO A 40 -13.60 -10.33 13.80
N GLU A 41 -13.72 -10.20 12.47
CA GLU A 41 -13.84 -11.30 11.51
C GLU A 41 -13.33 -10.83 10.14
N PRO A 42 -12.99 -11.76 9.22
CA PRO A 42 -12.65 -11.39 7.86
C PRO A 42 -13.80 -10.65 7.16
N MET A 43 -13.50 -9.55 6.48
CA MET A 43 -14.51 -8.72 5.80
C MET A 43 -13.96 -8.10 4.51
N ASP A 44 -14.85 -7.57 3.66
CA ASP A 44 -14.41 -6.87 2.46
C ASP A 44 -13.72 -5.54 2.77
N VAL A 45 -12.96 -5.02 1.80
CA VAL A 45 -12.15 -3.81 1.95
C VAL A 45 -12.99 -2.58 2.34
N MET A 46 -14.24 -2.48 1.87
CA MET A 46 -15.10 -1.33 2.19
C MET A 46 -15.61 -1.41 3.63
N ALA A 47 -16.08 -2.59 4.04
CA ALA A 47 -16.47 -2.86 5.41
C ALA A 47 -15.30 -2.67 6.39
N MET A 48 -14.10 -3.13 6.01
CA MET A 48 -12.88 -2.93 6.78
C MET A 48 -12.58 -1.44 6.97
N ASN A 49 -12.62 -0.66 5.89
CA ASN A 49 -12.32 0.77 5.96
C ASN A 49 -13.31 1.51 6.88
N GLU A 50 -14.62 1.24 6.77
CA GLU A 50 -15.62 1.83 7.66
C GLU A 50 -15.38 1.44 9.13
N PHE A 51 -15.11 0.17 9.38
CA PHE A 51 -14.85 -0.34 10.73
C PHE A 51 -13.62 0.33 11.37
N LEU A 52 -12.49 0.37 10.65
CA LEU A 52 -11.24 0.93 11.14
C LEU A 52 -11.34 2.44 11.35
N ASN A 53 -11.93 3.19 10.41
CA ASN A 53 -12.14 4.63 10.56
C ASN A 53 -12.95 4.94 11.83
N LYS A 54 -14.02 4.17 12.09
CA LYS A 54 -14.81 4.32 13.32
C LYS A 54 -14.03 3.94 14.58
N LYS A 55 -13.26 2.85 14.54
CA LYS A 55 -12.44 2.38 15.66
C LYS A 55 -11.37 3.41 16.06
N GLU A 56 -10.76 4.06 15.07
CA GLU A 56 -9.68 5.03 15.26
C GLU A 56 -10.16 6.48 15.42
N GLY A 57 -11.46 6.73 15.21
CA GLY A 57 -12.02 8.09 15.25
C GLY A 57 -11.59 8.95 14.07
N TYR A 58 -11.27 8.34 12.93
CA TYR A 58 -10.92 9.04 11.70
C TYR A 58 -12.19 9.57 11.02
N GLU A 59 -12.22 10.88 10.78
CA GLU A 59 -13.30 11.53 10.04
C GLU A 59 -12.95 11.61 8.55
N ILE A 60 -13.79 11.00 7.72
CA ILE A 60 -13.66 11.06 6.26
C ILE A 60 -13.78 12.51 5.80
N THR A 61 -12.76 12.98 5.08
CA THR A 61 -12.70 14.33 4.52
C THR A 61 -13.25 14.38 3.09
N GLU A 62 -13.47 15.59 2.57
CA GLU A 62 -13.86 15.77 1.17
C GLU A 62 -12.82 15.20 0.19
N ALA A 63 -11.53 15.31 0.53
CA ALA A 63 -10.44 14.77 -0.29
C ALA A 63 -10.52 13.23 -0.39
N ASP A 64 -10.87 12.56 0.71
CA ASP A 64 -11.04 11.11 0.73
C ASP A 64 -12.21 10.69 -0.17
N GLN A 65 -13.33 11.42 -0.10
CA GLN A 65 -14.50 11.15 -0.95
C GLN A 65 -14.17 11.33 -2.44
N GLN A 66 -13.41 12.36 -2.79
CA GLN A 66 -12.97 12.59 -4.18
C GLN A 66 -12.06 11.45 -4.66
N MET A 67 -11.16 10.96 -3.81
CA MET A 67 -10.31 9.81 -4.14
C MET A 67 -11.12 8.52 -4.31
N MET A 68 -12.05 8.23 -3.40
CA MET A 68 -12.95 7.07 -3.48
C MET A 68 -13.89 7.14 -4.70
N GLY A 69 -14.29 8.34 -5.10
CA GLY A 69 -15.15 8.58 -6.26
C GLY A 69 -14.52 8.29 -7.62
N SER A 70 -13.20 8.10 -7.69
CA SER A 70 -12.50 7.76 -8.95
C SER A 70 -12.84 6.37 -9.49
N GLY A 71 -13.43 5.50 -8.67
CA GLY A 71 -13.77 4.12 -9.05
C GLY A 71 -12.56 3.20 -9.24
N GLN A 72 -11.36 3.70 -8.93
CA GLN A 72 -10.10 2.96 -9.02
C GLN A 72 -9.35 3.05 -7.69
N ALA A 73 -8.80 1.92 -7.25
CA ALA A 73 -7.85 1.89 -6.16
C ALA A 73 -6.41 1.89 -6.70
N GLN A 74 -5.49 2.40 -5.89
CA GLN A 74 -4.07 2.44 -6.21
C GLN A 74 -3.34 1.38 -5.39
N LEU A 75 -2.60 0.49 -6.06
CA LEU A 75 -1.70 -0.45 -5.37
C LEU A 75 -0.51 0.27 -4.77
N VAL A 76 -0.07 -0.18 -3.60
CA VAL A 76 1.14 0.29 -2.93
C VAL A 76 2.30 -0.66 -3.20
N GLY A 77 3.51 -0.10 -3.29
CA GLY A 77 4.74 -0.86 -3.34
C GLY A 77 5.82 -0.24 -2.45
N GLN A 78 6.69 -1.09 -1.92
CA GLN A 78 7.87 -0.71 -1.15
C GLN A 78 9.10 -1.16 -1.93
N PHE A 79 10.08 -0.26 -2.10
CA PHE A 79 11.26 -0.50 -2.91
C PHE A 79 12.52 -0.12 -2.13
N LEU A 80 13.56 -0.93 -2.25
CA LEU A 80 14.90 -0.58 -1.78
C LEU A 80 15.74 -0.17 -3.00
N ILE A 81 16.16 1.09 -3.01
CA ILE A 81 16.95 1.69 -4.08
C ILE A 81 18.35 1.97 -3.53
N ASP A 82 19.39 1.51 -4.23
CA ASP A 82 20.78 1.77 -3.83
C ASP A 82 21.28 3.16 -4.26
N ARG A 83 22.56 3.44 -4.02
CA ARG A 83 23.18 4.74 -4.36
C ARG A 83 23.33 4.98 -5.87
N GLU A 84 23.30 3.93 -6.68
CA GLU A 84 23.35 4.03 -8.15
C GLU A 84 21.95 4.22 -8.75
N GLY A 85 20.90 4.23 -7.91
CA GLY A 85 19.51 4.34 -8.35
C GLY A 85 18.91 3.00 -8.79
N ILE A 86 19.54 1.88 -8.46
CA ILE A 86 19.09 0.54 -8.85
C ILE A 86 18.13 0.00 -7.79
N VAL A 87 16.97 -0.49 -8.23
CA VAL A 87 16.03 -1.23 -7.36
C VAL A 87 16.65 -2.59 -7.04
N ARG A 88 17.09 -2.77 -5.80
CA ARG A 88 17.68 -4.03 -5.30
C ARG A 88 16.65 -4.98 -4.72
N TRP A 89 15.50 -4.45 -4.33
CA TRP A 89 14.38 -5.23 -3.82
C TRP A 89 13.08 -4.45 -3.98
N SER A 90 11.98 -5.20 -4.11
CA SER A 90 10.64 -4.68 -4.26
C SER A 90 9.62 -5.59 -3.59
N PHE A 91 8.64 -4.99 -2.94
CA PHE A 91 7.40 -5.62 -2.50
C PHE A 91 6.25 -4.83 -3.09
N THR A 92 5.30 -5.49 -3.74
CA THR A 92 4.18 -4.83 -4.41
C THR A 92 2.90 -5.52 -3.99
N GLU A 93 1.92 -4.76 -3.52
CA GLU A 93 0.63 -5.33 -3.18
C GLU A 93 0.02 -6.05 -4.39
N ILE A 94 -0.52 -7.24 -4.14
CA ILE A 94 -1.22 -8.05 -5.13
C ILE A 94 -2.64 -8.24 -4.63
N LEU A 95 -3.63 -8.04 -5.49
CA LEU A 95 -5.06 -8.23 -5.19
C LEU A 95 -5.48 -9.72 -5.27
N GLU A 96 -4.63 -10.61 -4.78
CA GLU A 96 -4.92 -12.02 -4.70
C GLU A 96 -4.88 -12.45 -3.23
N VAL A 97 -5.96 -13.10 -2.79
CA VAL A 97 -6.15 -13.51 -1.40
C VAL A 97 -4.93 -14.28 -0.91
N GLY A 98 -4.34 -13.83 0.20
CA GLY A 98 -3.28 -14.53 0.91
C GLY A 98 -1.84 -14.30 0.41
N LEU A 99 -1.64 -13.64 -0.74
CA LEU A 99 -0.30 -13.42 -1.28
C LEU A 99 0.36 -12.16 -0.69
N GLN A 100 -0.13 -10.95 -0.97
CA GLN A 100 0.50 -9.70 -0.52
C GLN A 100 -0.47 -8.52 -0.29
N THR A 101 -1.79 -8.76 -0.31
CA THR A 101 -2.78 -7.69 -0.15
C THR A 101 -2.77 -7.14 1.28
N PHE A 102 -2.60 -5.81 1.45
CA PHE A 102 -2.57 -5.13 2.76
C PHE A 102 -1.59 -5.74 3.77
N ARG A 103 -0.50 -6.36 3.30
CA ARG A 103 0.57 -6.86 4.15
C ARG A 103 1.75 -5.91 4.10
N ALA A 104 2.35 -5.66 5.26
CA ALA A 104 3.69 -5.11 5.31
C ALA A 104 4.72 -6.22 5.05
N PRO A 105 5.84 -5.92 4.36
CA PRO A 105 6.97 -6.83 4.30
C PRO A 105 7.49 -7.11 5.72
N LYS A 106 8.00 -8.33 5.95
CA LYS A 106 8.49 -8.71 7.26
C LYS A 106 9.75 -7.90 7.63
N PRO A 107 9.87 -7.37 8.85
CA PRO A 107 11.05 -6.62 9.27
C PRO A 107 12.35 -7.39 9.09
N GLU A 108 12.38 -8.69 9.41
CA GLU A 108 13.56 -9.54 9.19
C GLU A 108 13.96 -9.65 7.70
N GLU A 109 12.99 -9.71 6.79
CA GLU A 109 13.26 -9.76 5.34
C GLU A 109 13.85 -8.43 4.86
N LEU A 110 13.24 -7.31 5.28
CA LEU A 110 13.73 -5.97 4.98
C LEU A 110 15.17 -5.76 5.48
N ILE A 111 15.46 -6.14 6.72
CA ILE A 111 16.80 -5.98 7.31
C ILE A 111 17.82 -6.87 6.60
N SER A 112 17.44 -8.11 6.27
CA SER A 112 18.31 -9.03 5.53
C SER A 112 18.70 -8.45 4.18
N VAL A 113 17.73 -7.96 3.42
CA VAL A 113 17.97 -7.33 2.12
C VAL A 113 18.80 -6.05 2.27
N ALA A 114 18.47 -5.18 3.22
CA ALA A 114 19.20 -3.95 3.46
C ALA A 114 20.68 -4.21 3.78
N SER A 115 20.99 -5.26 4.54
CA SER A 115 22.36 -5.65 4.84
C SER A 115 23.15 -6.06 3.58
N GLN A 116 22.51 -6.70 2.60
CA GLN A 116 23.16 -7.11 1.35
C GLN A 116 23.46 -5.92 0.44
N VAL A 117 22.62 -4.88 0.46
CA VAL A 117 22.83 -3.65 -0.32
C VAL A 117 23.92 -2.77 0.28
N ALA A 118 24.14 -2.80 1.60
CA ALA A 118 25.21 -2.05 2.25
C ALA A 118 26.63 -2.55 1.93
N HIS A 119 26.74 -3.76 1.35
CA HIS A 119 28.00 -4.42 1.02
C HIS A 119 28.33 -4.40 -0.48
N GLN A 120 27.54 -3.69 -1.29
CA GLN A 120 27.80 -3.42 -2.72
C GLN A 120 28.18 -1.94 -2.90
#